data_AF-A0ABD0R736-F1
#
_entry.id   AF-A0ABD0R736-F1
#
_cell.length_a   1.000
_cell.length_b   1.000
_cell.length_c   1.000
_cell.angle_alpha   90.00
_cell.angle_beta   90.00
_cell.angle_gamma   90.00
#
_symmetry.space_group_name_H-M   'P 1'
#
loop_
_entity.id
_entity.type
_entity.pdbx_description
1 polymer ?
#
loop_
_entity_poly.entity_id
_entity_poly.type
_entity_poly.pdbx_seq_one_letter_code
_entity_poly.pdbx_strand_id
1 'polypeptide(L)'
;ETKTLADIAKAELDDAVFRGRQIRVRFATHGAALTVKNLPQFVSNELLEEAFSMFGPIERAIVIVDDRGRPTGKGIVEFANKPSARKALDRCGDGAFLLTA
;
A
#
# COMPACT_ATOMS: atom_id res chain seq x y z
N GLU A 1 3.50 2.15 -14.72
CA GLU A 1 4.51 1.62 -15.66
C GLU A 1 5.50 0.67 -14.99
N THR A 2 6.13 1.04 -13.88
CA THR A 2 7.08 0.18 -13.15
C THR A 2 6.48 -1.13 -12.61
N LYS A 3 5.25 -1.10 -12.08
CA LYS A 3 4.58 -2.30 -11.57
C LYS A 3 4.30 -3.33 -12.68
N THR A 4 3.80 -2.89 -13.82
CA THR A 4 3.53 -3.73 -15.00
C THR A 4 4.80 -4.42 -15.50
N LEU A 5 5.93 -3.70 -15.54
CA LEU A 5 7.23 -4.29 -15.90
C LEU A 5 7.66 -5.36 -14.90
N ALA A 6 7.45 -5.12 -13.60
CA ALA A 6 7.76 -6.10 -12.57
C ALA A 6 6.82 -7.33 -12.62
N ASP A 7 5.54 -7.15 -12.98
CA ASP A 7 4.59 -8.24 -13.23
C ASP A 7 5.03 -9.11 -14.42
N ILE A 8 5.41 -8.50 -15.53
CA ILE A 8 5.92 -9.20 -16.73
C ILE A 8 7.22 -9.94 -16.39
N ALA A 9 8.19 -9.26 -15.78
CA ALA A 9 9.48 -9.85 -15.42
C ALA A 9 9.31 -11.04 -14.47
N LYS A 10 8.40 -10.94 -13.49
CA LYS A 10 8.07 -12.07 -12.62
C LYS A 10 7.47 -13.22 -13.41
N ALA A 11 6.50 -12.95 -14.29
CA ALA A 11 5.81 -14.00 -15.05
C ALA A 11 6.75 -14.74 -16.01
N GLU A 12 7.71 -14.03 -16.61
CA GLU A 12 8.65 -14.62 -17.57
C GLU A 12 9.85 -15.33 -16.92
N LEU A 13 10.28 -14.87 -15.74
CA LEU A 13 11.52 -15.34 -15.12
C LEU A 13 11.32 -16.29 -13.93
N ASP A 14 10.12 -16.38 -13.35
CA ASP A 14 9.86 -17.36 -12.29
C ASP A 14 10.03 -18.79 -12.84
N ASP A 15 10.76 -19.63 -12.12
CA ASP A 15 11.16 -20.99 -12.48
C ASP A 15 12.08 -21.13 -13.72
N ALA A 16 12.58 -20.01 -14.27
CA ALA A 16 13.55 -20.04 -15.36
C ALA A 16 14.88 -20.68 -14.92
N VAL A 17 15.59 -21.32 -15.86
CA VAL A 17 16.92 -21.88 -15.58
C VAL A 17 17.99 -20.83 -15.86
N PHE A 18 18.67 -20.40 -14.81
CA PHE A 18 19.80 -19.48 -14.89
C PHE A 18 21.06 -20.15 -14.33
N ARG A 19 22.10 -20.27 -15.17
CA ARG A 19 23.38 -20.93 -14.80
C ARG A 19 23.18 -22.34 -14.20
N GLY A 20 22.29 -23.12 -14.79
CA GLY A 20 22.00 -24.50 -14.36
C GLY A 20 21.19 -24.63 -13.07
N ARG A 21 20.65 -23.53 -12.52
CA ARG A 21 19.76 -23.53 -11.36
C ARG A 21 18.43 -22.87 -11.71
N GLN A 22 17.33 -23.45 -11.24
CA GLN A 22 16.02 -22.79 -11.31
C GLN A 22 16.00 -21.58 -10.38
N ILE A 23 15.63 -20.42 -10.90
CA ILE A 23 15.47 -19.20 -10.12
C ILE A 23 14.01 -19.03 -9.68
N ARG A 24 13.82 -18.43 -8.52
CA ARG A 24 12.50 -18.05 -8.01
C ARG A 24 12.40 -16.54 -7.99
N VAL A 25 11.42 -16.00 -8.72
CA VAL A 25 11.18 -14.56 -8.82
C VAL A 25 9.87 -14.25 -8.12
N ARG A 26 9.95 -13.44 -7.05
CA ARG A 26 8.80 -13.05 -6.24
C ARG A 26 8.87 -11.56 -5.96
N PHE A 27 7.70 -10.95 -5.79
CA PHE A 27 7.64 -9.59 -5.27
C PHE A 27 8.20 -9.54 -3.86
N ALA A 28 9.02 -8.53 -3.59
CA ALA A 28 9.47 -8.27 -2.23
C ALA A 28 8.27 -7.96 -1.33
N THR A 29 8.29 -8.47 -0.11
CA THR A 29 7.27 -8.12 0.89
C THR A 29 7.35 -6.63 1.19
N HIS A 30 6.25 -5.91 1.02
CA HIS A 30 6.22 -4.47 1.30
C HIS A 30 6.26 -4.22 2.82
N GLY A 31 7.44 -3.85 3.33
CA GLY A 31 7.68 -3.72 4.76
C GLY A 31 7.11 -2.46 5.42
N ALA A 32 6.47 -1.58 4.65
CA ALA A 32 5.96 -0.27 5.07
C ALA A 32 4.48 -0.05 4.66
N ALA A 33 3.72 -1.14 4.55
CA ALA A 33 2.29 -1.11 4.23
C ALA A 33 1.45 -1.13 5.51
N LEU A 34 0.44 -0.26 5.61
CA LEU A 34 -0.52 -0.21 6.69
C LEU A 34 -1.93 -0.47 6.17
N THR A 35 -2.74 -1.17 6.96
CA THR A 35 -4.18 -1.29 6.73
C THR A 35 -4.91 -0.29 7.61
N VAL A 36 -5.68 0.58 6.99
CA VAL A 36 -6.54 1.56 7.66
C VAL A 36 -7.97 1.01 7.72
N LYS A 37 -8.63 1.14 8.86
CA LYS A 37 -10.02 0.68 9.08
C LYS A 37 -10.86 1.84 9.59
N ASN A 38 -12.18 1.67 9.56
CA ASN A 38 -13.18 2.66 9.99
C ASN A 38 -13.14 3.95 9.15
N LEU A 39 -12.84 3.82 7.85
CA LEU A 39 -12.89 4.96 6.94
C LEU A 39 -14.35 5.39 6.68
N PRO A 40 -14.68 6.68 6.80
CA PRO A 40 -15.94 7.22 6.34
C PRO A 40 -16.15 7.03 4.83
N GLN A 41 -17.41 6.93 4.39
CA GLN A 41 -17.74 6.69 2.97
C GLN A 41 -17.30 7.81 2.02
N PHE A 42 -17.10 9.03 2.53
CA PHE A 42 -16.66 10.17 1.71
C PHE A 42 -15.14 10.18 1.45
N VAL A 43 -14.36 9.33 2.13
CA VAL A 43 -12.91 9.30 1.97
C VAL A 43 -12.55 8.70 0.61
N SER A 44 -11.83 9.47 -0.20
CA SER A 44 -11.28 9.02 -1.47
C SER A 44 -9.83 8.54 -1.32
N ASN A 45 -9.27 7.97 -2.40
CA ASN A 45 -7.87 7.56 -2.43
C ASN A 45 -6.95 8.77 -2.22
N GLU A 46 -7.28 9.88 -2.86
CA GLU A 46 -6.53 11.13 -2.84
C GLU A 46 -6.55 11.76 -1.44
N LEU A 47 -7.73 11.80 -0.79
CA LEU A 47 -7.83 12.31 0.59
C LEU A 47 -7.05 11.44 1.57
N LEU A 48 -7.09 10.12 1.38
CA LEU A 48 -6.33 9.18 2.19
C LEU A 48 -4.82 9.37 2.01
N GLU A 49 -4.37 9.61 0.77
CA GLU A 49 -2.97 9.93 0.47
C GLU A 49 -2.55 11.24 1.13
N GLU A 50 -3.29 12.32 0.90
CA GLU A 50 -2.99 13.64 1.43
C GLU A 50 -2.88 13.61 2.96
N ALA A 51 -3.84 12.97 3.63
CA ALA A 51 -3.85 12.88 5.08
C ALA A 51 -2.66 12.09 5.64
N PHE A 52 -2.26 10.98 5.02
CA PHE A 52 -1.14 10.18 5.51
C PHE A 52 0.23 10.72 5.07
N SER A 53 0.28 11.62 4.08
CA SER A 53 1.52 12.22 3.57
C SER A 53 2.31 12.97 4.65
N MET A 54 1.62 13.46 5.70
CA MET A 54 2.24 14.11 6.86
C MET A 54 3.20 13.20 7.65
N PHE A 55 3.03 11.87 7.54
CA PHE A 55 3.89 10.89 8.20
C PHE A 55 5.13 10.56 7.35
N GLY A 56 5.06 10.79 6.04
CA GLY A 56 6.18 10.64 5.10
C GLY A 56 5.71 10.30 3.68
N PRO A 57 6.66 10.06 2.76
CA PRO A 57 6.35 9.82 1.35
C PRO A 57 5.53 8.54 1.15
N ILE A 58 4.44 8.65 0.40
CA ILE A 58 3.52 7.56 0.06
C ILE A 58 3.83 7.06 -1.36
N GLU A 59 3.88 5.74 -1.52
CA GLU A 59 3.93 5.08 -2.83
C GLU A 59 2.53 4.79 -3.36
N ARG A 60 1.58 4.45 -2.47
CA ARG A 60 0.21 4.09 -2.84
C ARG A 60 -0.76 4.27 -1.68
N ALA A 61 -1.89 4.93 -1.92
CA ALA A 61 -3.04 4.93 -1.01
C ALA A 61 -4.30 4.50 -1.76
N ILE A 62 -5.03 3.52 -1.22
CA ILE A 62 -6.23 2.98 -1.87
C ILE A 62 -7.30 2.71 -0.82
N VAL A 63 -8.50 3.22 -1.06
CA VAL A 63 -9.74 2.82 -0.37
C VAL A 63 -10.26 1.55 -1.03
N ILE A 64 -10.46 0.51 -0.23
CA ILE A 64 -10.96 -0.77 -0.69
C ILE A 64 -12.47 -0.64 -0.94
N VAL A 65 -12.90 -0.96 -2.14
CA VAL A 65 -14.30 -0.98 -2.55
C VAL A 65 -14.81 -2.42 -2.72
N ASP A 66 -16.12 -2.61 -2.62
CA ASP A 66 -16.78 -3.87 -2.95
C ASP A 66 -16.97 -4.04 -4.48
N ASP A 67 -17.54 -5.17 -4.90
CA ASP A 67 -17.81 -5.46 -6.32
C ASP A 67 -18.79 -4.48 -6.98
N ARG A 68 -19.50 -3.67 -6.17
CA ARG A 68 -20.42 -2.61 -6.61
C ARG A 68 -19.79 -1.22 -6.56
N GLY A 69 -18.49 -1.13 -6.27
CA GLY A 69 -17.75 0.12 -6.17
C GLY A 69 -18.02 0.92 -4.88
N ARG A 70 -18.66 0.33 -3.88
CA ARG A 70 -18.96 1.02 -2.61
C ARG A 70 -17.78 0.90 -1.64
N PRO A 71 -17.38 1.98 -0.95
CA PRO A 71 -16.31 1.93 0.04
C PRO A 71 -16.61 0.92 1.16
N THR A 72 -15.67 0.03 1.42
CA THR A 72 -15.80 -1.00 2.48
C THR A 72 -15.47 -0.47 3.88
N GLY A 73 -15.08 0.80 3.99
CA GLY A 73 -14.55 1.40 5.21
C GLY A 73 -13.12 0.94 5.56
N LYS A 74 -12.42 0.32 4.61
CA LYS A 74 -11.02 -0.11 4.75
C LYS A 74 -10.17 0.52 3.65
N GLY A 75 -8.89 0.72 3.94
CA GLY A 75 -7.92 1.21 2.98
C GLY A 75 -6.53 0.66 3.24
N ILE A 76 -5.64 0.83 2.26
CA ILE A 76 -4.24 0.46 2.33
C ILE A 76 -3.41 1.72 2.06
N VAL A 77 -2.41 1.96 2.90
CA VAL A 77 -1.42 3.02 2.71
C VAL A 77 -0.03 2.37 2.69
N GLU A 78 0.68 2.53 1.59
CA GLU A 78 2.04 2.05 1.37
C GLU A 78 2.99 3.25 1.39
N PHE A 79 3.87 3.29 2.38
CA PHE A 79 4.92 4.30 2.47
C PHE A 79 6.19 3.85 1.75
N ALA A 80 6.95 4.79 1.19
CA ALA A 80 8.24 4.49 0.55
C ALA A 80 9.30 3.98 1.54
N ASN A 81 9.10 4.18 2.86
CA ASN A 81 10.04 3.71 3.86
C ASN A 81 9.35 3.29 5.17
N LYS A 82 9.98 2.33 5.86
CA LYS A 82 9.50 1.76 7.14
C LYS A 82 9.36 2.80 8.26
N PRO A 83 10.27 3.78 8.43
CA PRO A 83 10.13 4.80 9.47
C PRO A 83 8.84 5.62 9.35
N SER A 84 8.41 5.96 8.13
CA SER A 84 7.18 6.72 7.91
C SER A 84 5.94 5.92 8.29
N ALA A 85 5.90 4.63 7.91
CA ALA A 85 4.83 3.72 8.33
C ALA A 85 4.79 3.55 9.86
N ARG A 86 5.95 3.41 10.51
CA ARG A 86 5.99 3.30 11.98
C ARG A 86 5.50 4.58 12.66
N LYS A 87 5.91 5.75 12.17
CA LYS A 87 5.45 7.05 12.67
C LYS A 87 3.93 7.19 12.58
N ALA A 88 3.34 6.77 11.45
CA ALA A 88 1.88 6.76 11.29
C ALA A 88 1.20 5.80 12.28
N LEU A 89 1.76 4.59 12.45
CA LEU A 89 1.23 3.59 13.37
C LEU A 89 1.23 4.09 14.82
N ASP A 90 2.34 4.68 15.27
CA ASP A 90 2.49 5.20 16.63
C ASP A 90 1.54 6.38 16.87
N ARG A 91 1.47 7.34 15.93
CA ARG A 91 0.63 8.55 16.06
C ARG A 91 -0.87 8.25 16.01
N CYS A 92 -1.30 7.34 15.14
CA CYS A 92 -2.71 6.96 15.02
C CYS A 92 -3.12 5.91 16.07
N GLY A 93 -2.17 5.24 16.71
CA GLY A 93 -2.43 4.31 17.81
C GLY A 93 -2.66 5.03 19.15
N ASP A 94 -1.87 6.06 19.43
CA ASP A 94 -1.92 6.79 20.71
C ASP A 94 -2.95 7.93 20.72
N GLY A 95 -3.43 8.36 19.54
CA GLY A 95 -4.33 9.50 19.39
C GLY A 95 -5.49 9.26 18.43
N ALA A 96 -6.43 10.19 18.39
CA ALA A 96 -7.51 10.19 17.41
C ALA A 96 -7.06 10.90 16.12
N PHE A 97 -6.90 10.13 15.04
CA PHE A 97 -6.63 10.69 13.71
C PHE A 97 -7.93 10.86 12.94
N LEU A 98 -8.34 12.11 12.71
CA LEU A 98 -9.59 12.45 12.03
C LEU A 98 -9.30 12.93 10.60
N LEU A 99 -9.93 12.28 9.62
CA LEU A 99 -9.92 12.70 8.23
C LEU A 99 -11.05 13.71 8.03
N THR A 100 -10.69 14.99 7.90
CA THR A 100 -11.63 16.07 7.56
C THR A 100 -11.50 16.41 6.08
N ALA A 101 -12.64 16.62 5.42
CA ALA A 101 -12.71 17.13 4.05
C ALA A 101 -12.59 18.66 4.00
#